data_AF-A0A953TCN4-F1
#
_entry.id   AF-A0A953TCN4-F1
#
_cell.length_a   1.000
_cell.length_b   1.000
_cell.length_c   1.000
_cell.angle_alpha   90.00
_cell.angle_beta   90.00
_cell.angle_gamma   90.00
#
_symmetry.space_group_name_H-M   'P 1'
#
loop_
_entity.id
_entity.type
_entity.pdbx_description
1 polymer ?
#
loop_
_entity_poly.entity_id
_entity_poly.type
_entity_poly.pdbx_seq_one_letter_code
_entity_poly.pdbx_strand_id
1 'polypeptide(L)' 'MELWTYSEGHTISLLFKDKTILDFSIDPGFTVKTDYSDWKTGDRRVIRRWPLIHSAPGGV' A
#
# COMPACT_ATOMS: atom_id res chain seq x y z
N MET A 1 5.02 4.79 -10.78
CA MET A 1 4.16 3.67 -10.36
C MET A 1 5.00 2.44 -10.50
N GLU A 2 5.11 1.67 -9.43
CA GLU A 2 5.96 0.47 -9.37
C GLU A 2 5.15 -0.69 -8.80
N LEU A 3 5.43 -1.90 -9.28
CA LEU A 3 4.84 -3.14 -8.79
C LEU A 3 5.95 -3.94 -8.09
N TRP A 4 5.69 -4.30 -6.84
CA TRP A 4 6.58 -5.12 -6.03
C TRP A 4 5.92 -6.46 -5.77
N THR A 5 6.67 -7.54 -6.04
CA THR A 5 6.23 -8.92 -5.81
C THR A 5 7.17 -9.59 -4.83
N TYR A 6 6.65 -10.01 -3.68
CA TYR A 6 7.39 -10.71 -2.63
C TYR A 6 6.76 -12.08 -2.37
N SER A 7 7.48 -12.96 -1.69
CA SER A 7 6.95 -14.24 -1.20
C SER A 7 5.76 -14.06 -0.27
N GLU A 8 5.72 -12.96 0.48
CA GLU A 8 4.66 -12.67 1.45
C GLU A 8 3.47 -11.88 0.87
N GLY A 9 3.52 -11.43 -0.39
CA GLY A 9 2.42 -10.67 -1.00
C GLY A 9 2.87 -9.74 -2.14
N HIS A 10 1.90 -9.03 -2.72
CA HIS A 10 2.15 -8.07 -3.79
C HIS A 10 1.81 -6.66 -3.35
N THR A 11 2.50 -5.65 -3.88
CA THR A 11 2.19 -4.24 -3.58
C THR A 11 2.32 -3.38 -4.82
N ILE A 12 1.31 -2.55 -5.08
CA ILE A 12 1.39 -1.48 -6.09
C ILE A 12 1.65 -0.18 -5.36
N SER A 13 2.73 0.52 -5.73
CA SER A 13 3.17 1.74 -5.08
C SER A 13 3.09 2.95 -6.01
N LEU A 14 2.51 4.03 -5.50
CA LEU A 14 2.48 5.35 -6.13
C LEU A 14 3.30 6.34 -5.28
N LEU A 15 4.42 6.80 -5.82
CA LEU A 15 5.27 7.82 -5.20
C LEU A 15 4.89 9.22 -5.71
N PHE A 16 4.60 10.12 -4.79
CA PHE A 16 4.26 11.52 -5.07
C PHE A 16 5.48 12.45 -4.88
N LYS A 17 5.42 13.65 -5.46
CA LYS A 17 6.52 14.64 -5.41
C LYS A 17 6.79 15.17 -3.99
N ASP A 18 5.78 15.16 -3.14
CA ASP A 18 5.85 15.58 -1.74
C ASP A 18 6.43 14.47 -0.83
N LYS A 19 6.93 13.38 -1.41
CA LYS A 19 7.48 12.20 -0.73
C LYS A 19 6.44 11.36 0.03
N THR A 20 5.16 11.57 -0.24
CA THR A 20 4.11 10.64 0.16
C THR A 20 4.12 9.42 -0.77
N ILE A 21 3.85 8.24 -0.22
CA ILE A 21 3.68 6.98 -0.93
C ILE A 21 2.26 6.45 -0.65
N LEU A 22 1.54 6.06 -1.69
CA LEU A 22 0.30 5.30 -1.58
C LEU A 22 0.55 3.86 -2.04
N ASP A 23 0.35 2.93 -1.12
CA ASP A 23 0.55 1.50 -1.33
C ASP A 23 -0.79 0.75 -1.33
N PHE A 24 -0.98 -0.09 -2.35
CA PHE A 24 -2.05 -1.07 -2.43
C PHE A 24 -1.44 -2.45 -2.19
N SER A 25 -1.60 -2.98 -0.98
CA SER A 25 -1.10 -4.30 -0.60
C SER A 25 -2.12 -5.38 -0.91
N ILE A 26 -1.66 -6.45 -1.53
CA ILE A 26 -2.42 -7.61 -1.96
C ILE A 26 -1.93 -8.79 -1.10
N ASP A 27 -2.59 -8.96 0.04
CA ASP A 27 -2.57 -10.17 0.86
C ASP A 27 -3.74 -11.07 0.38
N PRO A 28 -4.17 -12.15 1.08
CA PRO A 28 -5.47 -12.79 0.81
C PRO A 28 -6.72 -11.85 0.88
N GLY A 29 -6.52 -10.52 0.93
CA GLY A 29 -7.45 -9.45 0.62
C GLY A 29 -6.70 -8.16 0.25
N PHE A 30 -7.42 -7.16 -0.25
CA PHE A 30 -6.82 -5.86 -0.59
C PHE A 30 -6.75 -4.95 0.65
N THR A 31 -5.57 -4.46 1.01
CA THR A 31 -5.39 -3.41 2.02
C THR A 31 -4.84 -2.15 1.36
N VAL A 32 -5.42 -0.99 1.70
CA VAL A 32 -4.89 0.30 1.27
C VAL A 32 -4.12 0.92 2.43
N LYS A 33 -2.94 1.47 2.14
CA LYS A 33 -2.09 2.16 3.11
C LYS A 33 -1.42 3.37 2.47
N THR A 34 -1.29 4.45 3.22
CA THR A 34 -0.53 5.64 2.82
C THR A 34 0.57 5.87 3.84
N ASP A 35 1.78 6.01 3.33
CA ASP A 35 3.00 6.25 4.10
C ASP A 35 3.65 7.56 3.65
N TYR A 36 4.30 8.27 4.57
CA TYR A 36 5.30 9.27 4.24
C TYR A 36 6.67 8.59 4.20
N SER A 37 7.47 8.84 3.17
CA SER A 37 8.83 8.31 3.08
C SER A 37 9.81 9.33 2.51
N ASP A 38 10.62 9.91 3.39
CA ASP A 38 11.73 10.75 3.01
C ASP A 38 13.04 9.96 3.06
N TRP A 39 13.44 9.40 1.91
CA TRP A 39 14.67 8.63 1.80
C TRP A 39 15.94 9.42 2.12
N LYS A 40 15.91 10.77 2.05
CA LYS A 40 17.08 11.60 2.34
C LYS A 40 17.35 11.72 3.84
N THR A 41 16.29 11.80 4.64
CA THR A 41 16.38 11.87 6.10
C THR A 41 16.22 10.50 6.76
N GLY A 42 15.73 9.50 6.02
CA GLY A 42 15.35 8.20 6.54
C GLY A 42 14.00 8.21 7.26
N ASP A 43 13.27 9.34 7.27
CA ASP A 43 11.97 9.43 7.93
C ASP A 43 10.92 8.63 7.15
N ARG A 44 10.42 7.55 7.78
CA ARG A 44 9.33 6.76 7.25
C ARG A 44 8.27 6.58 8.32
N ARG A 45 7.04 6.97 8.01
CA ARG A 45 5.90 6.82 8.92
C ARG A 45 4.61 6.53 8.18
N VAL A 46 3.73 5.76 8.82
CA VAL A 46 2.39 5.51 8.29
C VAL A 46 1.53 6.75 8.52
N ILE A 47 0.94 7.28 7.45
CA ILE A 47 -0.05 8.36 7.53
C ILE A 47 -1.42 7.76 7.82
N ARG A 48 -1.80 6.70 7.10
CA ARG A 48 -3.10 6.06 7.25
C ARG A 48 -3.09 4.61 6.78
N ARG A 49 -3.84 3.75 7.47
CA ARG A 49 -4.18 2.40 7.02
C ARG A 49 -5.69 2.26 7.03
N TRP A 50 -6.25 1.76 5.93
CA TRP A 50 -7.68 1.45 5.84
C TRP A 50 -7.93 -0.01 6.23
N PRO A 51 -9.15 -0.34 6.69
CA PRO A 51 -9.55 -1.73 6.90
C PRO A 51 -9.38 -2.57 5.63
N LEU A 52 -9.30 -3.88 5.81
CA LEU A 52 -9.24 -4.82 4.70
C LEU A 52 -10.49 -4.64 3.81
N ILE A 53 -10.26 -4.47 2.51
CA ILE A 53 -11.34 -4.42 1.52
C ILE A 53 -11.68 -5.86 1.19
N HIS A 54 -12.83 -6.30 1.69
CA HIS A 54 -13.43 -7.56 1.28
C HIS A 54 -14.19 -7.34 -0.02
N SER A 55 -14.02 -8.24 -0.99
CA SER A 55 -14.99 -8.36 -2.06
C SER A 55 -16.36 -8.69 -1.44
N ALA A 56 -17.44 -8.18 -2.02
CA ALA A 56 -18.75 -8.71 -1.70
C ALA A 56 -18.72 -10.23 -1.85
N PRO A 57 -19.33 -11.01 -0.94
CA PRO A 57 -19.46 -12.44 -1.16
C PRO A 57 -20.09 -12.63 -2.54
N GLY A 58 -19.42 -13.40 -3.40
CA GLY A 58 -19.94 -13.70 -4.73
C GLY A 58 -21.34 -14.26 -4.57
N GLY A 59 -22.34 -13.48 -4.98
CA GLY A 59 -23.69 -13.99 -5.16
C GLY A 59 -23.61 -15.12 -6.18
N VAL A 60 -24.17 -16.27 -5.78
CA VAL A 60 -24.34 -17.51 -6.54
C VAL A 60 -24.65 -17.31 -8.02
#